data_AF-A0AAV7IYJ4-F1
#
_entry.id   AF-A0AAV7IYJ4-F1
#
_cell.length_a   1.000
_cell.length_b   1.000
_cell.length_c   1.000
_cell.angle_alpha   90.00
_cell.angle_beta   90.00
_cell.angle_gamma   90.00
#
_symmetry.space_group_name_H-M   'P 1'
#
loop_
_entity.id
_entity.type
_entity.pdbx_description
1 polymer ?
#
loop_
_entity_poly.entity_id
_entity_poly.type
_entity_poly.pdbx_seq_one_letter_code
_entity_poly.pdbx_strand_id
1 'polypeptide(L)'
;MSTKKKVCIVGSGNWGSAIAKIVGANATKFNNKFEEQVTMYVYEEMIDGKKLTEIINTQHENVKYLPGHKLPPNVVSNYYYLLKIHLS
;
A
#
# COMPACT_ATOMS: atom_id res chain seq x y z
N MET A 1 -23.29 11.17 -12.52
CA MET A 1 -22.74 10.48 -11.32
C MET A 1 -21.37 11.09 -11.03
N SER A 2 -21.04 11.37 -9.76
CA SER A 2 -19.71 11.87 -9.39
C SER A 2 -18.67 10.75 -9.56
N THR A 3 -17.55 11.06 -10.21
CA THR A 3 -16.43 10.13 -10.36
C THR A 3 -15.85 9.78 -8.99
N LYS A 4 -15.69 8.48 -8.69
CA LYS A 4 -15.07 8.02 -7.44
C LYS A 4 -13.61 8.48 -7.35
N LYS A 5 -13.14 8.78 -6.14
CA LYS A 5 -11.77 9.21 -5.90
C LYS A 5 -10.85 8.00 -5.77
N LYS A 6 -9.70 8.05 -6.46
CA LYS A 6 -8.60 7.09 -6.29
C LYS A 6 -7.69 7.55 -5.17
N VAL A 7 -7.27 6.63 -4.32
CA VAL A 7 -6.38 6.91 -3.18
C VAL A 7 -5.07 6.18 -3.37
N CYS A 8 -3.96 6.89 -3.13
CA CYS A 8 -2.62 6.35 -3.17
C CYS A 8 -1.86 6.77 -1.92
N ILE A 9 -1.08 5.85 -1.36
CA ILE A 9 -0.19 6.07 -0.23
C ILE A 9 1.23 6.10 -0.77
N VAL A 10 1.96 7.19 -0.52
CA VAL A 10 3.37 7.30 -0.87
C VAL A 10 4.20 7.10 0.40
N GLY A 11 4.83 5.93 0.53
CA GLY A 11 5.64 5.57 1.68
C GLY A 11 5.14 4.30 2.38
N SER A 12 6.11 3.48 2.80
CA SER A 12 5.87 2.11 3.29
C SER A 12 6.54 1.77 4.61
N GLY A 13 6.93 2.78 5.38
CA GLY A 13 7.44 2.58 6.75
C GLY A 13 6.33 2.13 7.71
N ASN A 14 6.63 2.14 9.01
CA ASN A 14 5.71 1.70 10.05
C ASN A 14 4.37 2.47 9.98
N TRP A 15 4.44 3.81 9.99
CA TRP A 15 3.24 4.64 9.86
C TRP A 15 2.54 4.50 8.49
N GLY A 16 3.31 4.37 7.40
CA GLY A 16 2.76 4.14 6.06
C GLY A 16 1.92 2.85 5.98
N SER A 17 2.38 1.80 6.66
CA SER A 17 1.67 0.52 6.74
C SER A 17 0.44 0.61 7.65
N ALA A 18 0.55 1.29 8.80
CA ALA A 18 -0.56 1.50 9.71
C ALA A 18 -1.70 2.30 9.05
N ILE A 19 -1.36 3.37 8.33
CA ILE A 19 -2.37 4.17 7.62
C ILE A 19 -2.95 3.41 6.43
N ALA A 20 -2.17 2.57 5.74
CA ALA A 20 -2.68 1.71 4.67
C ALA A 20 -3.78 0.77 5.16
N LYS A 21 -3.66 0.25 6.38
CA LYS A 21 -4.72 -0.56 7.00
C LYS A 21 -6.02 0.21 7.17
N ILE A 22 -5.95 1.43 7.69
CA ILE A 22 -7.12 2.28 7.94
C ILE A 22 -7.74 2.76 6.62
N VAL A 23 -6.91 3.19 5.66
CA VAL A 23 -7.34 3.70 4.35
C VAL A 23 -7.96 2.58 3.51
N GLY A 24 -7.33 1.40 3.46
CA GLY A 24 -7.88 0.22 2.76
C GLY A 24 -9.27 -0.15 3.27
N ALA A 25 -9.46 -0.22 4.59
CA ALA A 25 -10.77 -0.51 5.17
C ALA A 25 -11.83 0.56 4.83
N ASN A 26 -11.44 1.83 4.83
CA ASN A 26 -12.35 2.93 4.50
C ASN A 26 -12.69 3.01 3.00
N ALA A 27 -11.75 2.68 2.11
CA ALA A 27 -12.00 2.65 0.67
C ALA A 27 -13.10 1.61 0.32
N THR A 28 -13.05 0.43 0.94
CA THR A 28 -14.11 -0.59 0.82
C THR A 28 -15.42 -0.12 1.47
N LYS A 29 -15.36 0.43 2.70
CA LYS A 29 -16.56 0.88 3.43
C LYS A 29 -17.32 2.02 2.72
N PHE A 30 -16.59 2.92 2.06
CA PHE A 30 -17.14 4.10 1.38
C PHE A 30 -16.95 3.98 -0.14
N ASN A 31 -17.18 2.80 -0.70
CA ASN A 31 -16.99 2.52 -2.14
C ASN A 31 -17.95 3.30 -3.06
N ASN A 32 -18.96 3.99 -2.52
CA ASN A 32 -19.77 4.96 -3.25
C ASN A 32 -19.02 6.28 -3.51
N LYS A 33 -17.93 6.54 -2.78
CA LYS A 33 -17.10 7.76 -2.89
C LYS A 33 -15.67 7.47 -3.37
N PHE A 34 -15.14 6.28 -3.07
CA PHE A 34 -13.76 5.90 -3.37
C PHE A 34 -13.69 4.64 -4.23
N GLU A 35 -12.66 4.55 -5.06
CA GLU A 35 -12.27 3.27 -5.63
C GLU A 35 -11.75 2.36 -4.53
N GLU A 36 -12.14 1.08 -4.55
CA GLU A 36 -11.80 0.15 -3.48
C GLU A 36 -10.31 -0.16 -3.44
N GLN A 37 -9.66 -0.27 -4.59
CA GLN A 37 -8.22 -0.52 -4.65
C GLN A 37 -7.43 0.71 -4.17
N VAL A 38 -6.56 0.48 -3.19
CA VAL A 38 -5.63 1.48 -2.66
C VAL A 38 -4.22 1.10 -3.07
N THR A 39 -3.57 1.96 -3.86
CA THR A 39 -2.15 1.76 -4.20
C THR A 39 -1.28 2.22 -3.03
N MET A 40 -0.27 1.42 -2.68
CA MET A 40 0.77 1.76 -1.72
C MET A 40 2.13 1.69 -2.42
N TYR A 41 2.84 2.82 -2.47
CA TYR A 41 4.18 2.86 -3.03
C TYR A 41 5.22 2.47 -1.97
N VAL A 42 5.94 1.41 -2.30
CA VAL A 42 6.93 0.76 -1.44
C VAL A 42 8.31 0.98 -2.05
N TYR A 43 9.27 1.40 -1.23
CA TYR A 43 10.67 1.37 -1.65
C TYR A 43 11.09 -0.10 -1.74
N GLU A 44 11.56 -0.53 -2.91
CA GLU A 44 11.82 -1.95 -3.13
C GLU A 44 13.05 -2.41 -2.33
N GLU A 45 12.85 -3.45 -1.52
CA GLU A 45 13.87 -4.06 -0.67
C GLU A 45 13.79 -5.59 -0.77
N MET A 46 14.92 -6.25 -0.58
CA MET A 46 14.99 -7.72 -0.57
C MET A 46 14.92 -8.23 0.88
N ILE A 47 13.96 -9.12 1.16
CA ILE A 47 13.82 -9.84 2.43
C ILE A 47 13.92 -11.33 2.12
N ASP A 48 14.96 -11.99 2.63
CA ASP A 48 15.23 -13.42 2.41
C ASP A 48 15.15 -13.82 0.92
N GLY A 49 15.71 -12.97 0.04
CA GLY A 49 15.72 -13.19 -1.40
C GLY A 49 14.41 -12.91 -2.14
N LYS A 50 13.38 -12.36 -1.47
CA LYS A 50 12.11 -11.96 -2.08
C LYS A 50 11.91 -10.45 -2.01
N LYS A 51 11.21 -9.88 -2.98
CA LYS A 51 10.86 -8.45 -2.98
C LYS A 51 9.83 -8.16 -1.90
N LEU A 52 10.02 -7.05 -1.18
CA LEU A 52 9.08 -6.61 -0.16
C LEU A 52 7.68 -6.36 -0.75
N THR A 53 7.58 -5.83 -1.97
CA THR A 53 6.29 -5.67 -2.67
C THR A 53 5.59 -7.00 -2.92
N GLU A 54 6.31 -8.04 -3.33
CA GLU A 54 5.78 -9.39 -3.54
C GLU A 54 5.32 -10.01 -2.22
N ILE A 55 6.09 -9.84 -1.14
CA ILE A 55 5.71 -10.30 0.19
C ILE A 55 4.42 -9.60 0.64
N ILE A 56 4.33 -8.28 0.50
CA ILE A 56 3.13 -7.54 0.91
C ILE A 56 1.91 -7.96 0.08
N ASN A 57 2.04 -8.09 -1.24
CA ASN A 57 0.91 -8.47 -2.09
C ASN A 57 0.44 -9.91 -1.88
N THR A 58 1.34 -10.82 -1.50
CA THR A 58 0.99 -12.24 -1.29
C THR A 58 0.53 -12.54 0.13
N GLN A 59 1.19 -11.95 1.13
CA GLN A 59 0.91 -12.22 2.54
C GLN A 59 0.00 -11.16 3.17
N HIS A 60 -0.29 -10.08 2.45
CA HIS A 60 -0.96 -8.89 2.96
C HIS A 60 -0.32 -8.38 4.26
N GLU A 61 1.00 -8.33 4.31
CA GLU A 61 1.74 -7.94 5.50
C GLU A 61 3.07 -7.30 5.15
N ASN A 62 3.37 -6.17 5.78
CA ASN A 62 4.68 -5.56 5.72
C ASN A 62 5.57 -6.15 6.83
N VAL A 63 6.15 -7.31 6.54
CA VAL A 63 6.94 -8.10 7.50
C VAL A 63 8.15 -7.36 8.08
N LYS A 64 8.63 -6.30 7.41
CA LYS A 64 9.75 -5.47 7.89
C LYS A 64 9.30 -4.34 8.80
N TYR A 65 8.28 -3.58 8.39
CA TYR A 65 7.95 -2.32 9.03
C TYR A 65 6.70 -2.37 9.93
N LEU A 66 5.87 -3.41 9.80
CA LEU A 66 4.68 -3.61 10.64
C LEU A 66 4.37 -5.12 10.79
N PRO A 67 5.30 -5.91 11.40
CA PRO A 67 5.12 -7.35 11.55
C PRO A 67 3.92 -7.69 12.46
N GLY A 68 3.25 -8.80 12.17
CA GLY A 68 2.09 -9.30 12.90
C GLY A 68 0.77 -8.62 12.53
N HIS A 69 0.75 -7.68 11.59
CA HIS A 69 -0.43 -6.93 11.23
C HIS A 69 -0.78 -7.07 9.74
N LYS A 70 -1.88 -7.77 9.47
CA LYS A 70 -2.42 -7.87 8.12
C LYS A 70 -2.98 -6.54 7.61
N LEU A 71 -2.61 -6.20 6.39
CA LEU A 71 -3.20 -5.15 5.57
C LEU A 71 -4.49 -5.68 4.90
N PRO A 72 -5.46 -4.82 4.59
CA PRO A 72 -6.61 -5.18 3.78
C PRO A 72 -6.20 -5.69 2.38
N PRO A 73 -6.92 -6.66 1.80
CA PRO A 73 -6.55 -7.27 0.53
C PRO A 73 -6.64 -6.32 -0.68
N ASN A 74 -7.40 -5.23 -0.52
CA ASN A 74 -7.52 -4.16 -1.51
C ASN A 74 -6.34 -3.16 -1.49
N VAL A 75 -5.36 -3.33 -0.59
CA VAL A 75 -4.11 -2.58 -0.61
C VAL A 75 -3.11 -3.28 -1.52
N VAL A 76 -2.75 -2.64 -2.62
CA VAL A 76 -1.82 -3.17 -3.64
C VAL A 76 -0.50 -2.42 -3.57
N SER A 77 0.58 -3.16 -3.33
CA SER A 77 1.93 -2.63 -3.21
C SER A 77 2.62 -2.58 -4.57
N ASN A 78 3.00 -1.37 -4.97
CA ASN A 78 3.77 -1.12 -6.19
C ASN A 78 5.15 -0.56 -5.82
N TYR A 79 6.20 -1.01 -6.50
CA TYR A 79 7.50 -0.39 -6.35
C TYR A 79 7.51 0.97 -7.04
N TYR A 80 8.27 1.93 -6.50
CA TYR A 80 8.54 3.18 -7.20
C TYR A 80 10.03 3.33 -7.51
N TYR A 81 10.43 3.12 -8.77
CA TYR A 81 11.72 3.60 -9.27
C TYR A 81 11.62 5.06 -9.76
N LEU A 82 10.46 5.46 -10.28
CA LEU A 82 10.26 6.74 -10.97
C LEU A 82 10.07 7.95 -10.04
N LEU A 83 9.52 7.77 -8.84
CA LEU A 83 9.28 8.89 -7.91
C LEU A 83 10.59 9.47 -7.33
N LYS A 84 11.72 8.74 -7.39
CA LYS A 84 13.03 9.31 -7.04
C LYS A 84 13.56 10.31 -8.09
N ILE A 85 13.14 10.19 -9.36
CA ILE A 85 13.69 11.02 -10.45
C ILE A 85 13.02 12.41 -10.50
N HIS A 86 11.83 12.57 -9.93
CA HIS A 86 11.07 13.84 -9.96
C HIS A 86 11.04 14.58 -8.62
N LEU A 87 11.71 14.07 -7.58
CA LEU A 87 11.74 14.66 -6.23
C LEU A 87 13.15 15.06 -5.76
N SER A 88 14.13 15.07 -6.67
CA SER A 88 15.50 15.58 -6.47
C SER A 88 15.77 16.75 -7.39
#